data_AF-A0A2B4SYK8-F1
#
_entry.id   AF-A0A2B4SYK8-F1
#
_cell.length_a   1.000
_cell.length_b   1.000
_cell.length_c   1.000
_cell.angle_alpha   90.00
_cell.angle_beta   90.00
_cell.angle_gamma   90.00
#
_symmetry.space_group_name_H-M   'P 1'
#
loop_
_entity.id
_entity.type
_entity.pdbx_description
1 polymer ?
#
loop_
_entity_poly.entity_id
_entity_poly.type
_entity_poly.pdbx_seq_one_letter_code
_entity_poly.pdbx_strand_id
1 'polypeptide(L)'
;MVDNFDISCVVVWEAGAFSGHHGDLGNITAGPDGVAKIDIRDKLVSVVGVDSVVGRTIVVHAKQDDLGKGGNDESLKTGNAGARLACGVIGLTKSIFLLVMARAVCHLAGDIQGTITFLQEQPGGPCVIKGMLQGLTEGHHGIHILEFGDISQGCKSAGAHFNPHNKTHGGPEDNNSRHVGDLGNIEANDQGQAEVNFTDSVVSLTGEYSVIGRTLEDLKTLEFRHRSLKISEKSLKISADESKLKFSFVFSVEISVCEGVDDLGIGGHELSLTTGNSGACLACGIIGISKYSEQTKVPPDDPV
;
A
#
# COMPACT_ATOMS: atom_id res chain seq x y z
N MET A 1 -34.15 1.85 24.76
CA MET A 1 -34.08 2.06 23.30
C MET A 1 -32.91 3.00 23.09
N VAL A 2 -31.84 2.50 22.47
CA VAL A 2 -30.71 3.32 22.03
C VAL A 2 -30.83 3.29 20.53
N ASP A 3 -31.49 4.29 19.97
CA ASP A 3 -31.78 4.31 18.55
C ASP A 3 -30.50 4.64 17.79
N ASN A 4 -30.25 3.89 16.71
CA ASN A 4 -29.02 3.99 15.94
C ASN A 4 -28.86 5.40 15.36
N PHE A 5 -27.82 6.13 15.80
CA PHE A 5 -27.34 7.30 15.08
C PHE A 5 -26.46 6.82 13.90
N ASP A 6 -27.11 6.51 12.77
CA ASP A 6 -26.42 6.32 11.50
C ASP A 6 -25.83 7.66 11.04
N ILE A 7 -24.51 7.81 11.20
CA ILE A 7 -23.74 8.86 10.53
C ILE A 7 -23.33 8.30 9.16
N SER A 8 -24.20 8.45 8.17
CA SER A 8 -23.91 8.11 6.78
C SER A 8 -23.20 9.28 6.09
N CYS A 9 -21.91 9.12 5.79
CA CYS A 9 -21.12 10.10 5.05
C CYS A 9 -21.09 9.74 3.56
N VAL A 10 -21.56 10.63 2.69
CA VAL A 10 -21.55 10.48 1.22
C VAL A 10 -20.79 11.65 0.60
N VAL A 11 -19.82 11.37 -0.26
CA VAL A 11 -18.76 12.33 -0.66
C VAL A 11 -18.94 12.86 -2.08
N VAL A 12 -19.29 14.14 -2.22
CA VAL A 12 -19.33 14.87 -3.53
C VAL A 12 -18.98 16.37 -3.39
N TRP A 13 -17.78 16.79 -3.86
CA TRP A 13 -17.36 18.19 -4.20
C TRP A 13 -17.20 19.18 -3.00
N GLU A 14 -16.49 20.33 -3.03
CA GLU A 14 -15.39 20.82 -3.92
C GLU A 14 -14.11 21.28 -3.14
N ALA A 15 -13.93 22.58 -2.85
CA ALA A 15 -12.66 23.13 -2.35
C ALA A 15 -12.74 24.42 -1.50
N GLY A 16 -11.94 24.44 -0.43
CA GLY A 16 -11.47 25.64 0.28
C GLY A 16 -10.19 25.27 1.04
N ALA A 17 -9.11 26.03 0.89
CA ALA A 17 -7.81 25.66 1.46
C ALA A 17 -7.66 26.11 2.92
N PHE A 18 -7.32 25.17 3.81
CA PHE A 18 -6.94 25.43 5.20
C PHE A 18 -5.54 24.91 5.51
N SER A 19 -4.82 25.64 6.36
CA SER A 19 -3.49 25.29 6.87
C SER A 19 -3.57 24.98 8.37
N GLY A 20 -4.32 23.94 8.72
CA GLY A 20 -4.46 23.44 10.10
C GLY A 20 -3.58 22.21 10.38
N HIS A 21 -3.70 21.66 11.58
CA HIS A 21 -3.13 20.37 11.93
C HIS A 21 -3.93 19.22 11.27
N HIS A 22 -3.31 18.03 11.18
CA HIS A 22 -4.01 16.80 10.78
C HIS A 22 -5.14 16.50 11.79
N GLY A 23 -6.40 16.69 11.38
CA GLY A 23 -7.59 16.49 12.21
C GLY A 23 -8.43 17.73 12.49
N ASP A 24 -8.02 18.93 12.05
CA ASP A 24 -8.78 20.17 12.25
C ASP A 24 -9.99 20.24 11.31
N LEU A 25 -11.15 19.76 11.77
CA LEU A 25 -12.40 19.68 10.98
C LEU A 25 -13.22 20.99 10.94
N GLY A 26 -12.80 22.01 11.68
CA GLY A 26 -13.50 23.30 11.77
C GLY A 26 -14.74 23.30 12.67
N ASN A 27 -15.60 24.30 12.48
CA ASN A 27 -16.73 24.58 13.36
C ASN A 27 -18.03 23.90 12.90
N ILE A 28 -18.82 23.43 13.88
CA ILE A 28 -20.19 22.91 13.68
C ILE A 28 -21.21 23.84 14.35
N THR A 29 -22.44 23.84 13.83
CA THR A 29 -23.56 24.63 14.38
C THR A 29 -24.69 23.69 14.77
N ALA A 30 -25.17 23.81 16.02
CA ALA A 30 -26.37 23.13 16.49
C ALA A 30 -27.63 23.95 16.19
N GLY A 31 -28.74 23.26 15.86
CA GLY A 31 -30.05 23.88 15.70
C GLY A 31 -30.68 24.34 17.03
N PRO A 32 -31.85 25.01 16.99
CA PRO A 32 -32.59 25.43 18.18
C PRO A 32 -33.07 24.27 19.08
N ASP A 33 -33.08 23.05 18.53
CA ASP A 33 -33.35 21.77 19.20
C ASP A 33 -32.11 21.14 19.85
N GLY A 34 -30.94 21.78 19.72
CA GLY A 34 -29.65 21.25 20.18
C GLY A 34 -29.01 20.22 19.24
N VAL A 35 -29.59 19.94 18.07
CA VAL A 35 -29.08 18.94 17.13
C VAL A 35 -28.14 19.59 16.12
N ALA A 36 -26.88 19.14 16.08
CA ALA A 36 -25.96 19.44 15.00
C ALA A 36 -26.01 18.31 13.95
N LYS A 37 -26.41 18.63 12.72
CA LYS A 37 -26.27 17.72 11.57
C LYS A 37 -24.97 18.10 10.84
N ILE A 38 -24.09 17.12 10.66
CA ILE A 38 -22.70 17.35 10.27
C ILE A 38 -22.40 16.52 9.01
N ASP A 39 -22.00 17.20 7.94
CA ASP A 39 -21.35 16.61 6.75
C ASP A 39 -20.11 17.48 6.49
N ILE A 40 -18.92 16.93 6.76
CA ILE A 40 -17.63 17.62 6.65
C ILE A 40 -16.71 16.73 5.83
N ARG A 41 -15.91 17.35 4.96
CA ARG A 41 -14.93 16.65 4.14
C ARG A 41 -13.58 17.32 4.27
N ASP A 42 -12.59 16.51 4.59
CA ASP A 42 -11.22 16.93 4.75
C ASP A 42 -10.31 16.06 3.86
N LYS A 43 -9.17 16.62 3.43
CA LYS A 43 -8.22 15.96 2.52
C LYS A 43 -7.01 15.34 3.23
N LEU A 44 -6.86 15.61 4.52
CA LEU A 44 -5.76 15.18 5.38
C LEU A 44 -6.22 14.02 6.28
N VAL A 45 -7.48 14.02 6.73
CA VAL A 45 -8.08 12.95 7.52
C VAL A 45 -8.26 11.68 6.67
N SER A 46 -7.46 10.66 6.97
CA SER A 46 -7.55 9.31 6.39
C SER A 46 -8.09 8.30 7.39
N VAL A 47 -8.82 7.29 6.91
CA VAL A 47 -9.22 6.10 7.70
C VAL A 47 -8.32 4.88 7.43
N VAL A 48 -7.31 5.01 6.57
CA VAL A 48 -6.35 3.95 6.20
C VAL A 48 -4.89 4.46 6.21
N GLY A 49 -3.93 3.55 6.31
CA GLY A 49 -2.50 3.87 6.34
C GLY A 49 -2.00 4.34 7.71
N VAL A 50 -0.72 4.72 7.78
CA VAL A 50 -0.02 5.06 9.04
C VAL A 50 -0.62 6.28 9.77
N ASP A 51 -1.17 7.22 9.03
CA ASP A 51 -1.82 8.43 9.55
C ASP A 51 -3.33 8.24 9.82
N SER A 52 -3.84 7.00 9.80
CA SER A 52 -5.26 6.71 10.00
C SER A 52 -5.79 7.27 11.32
N VAL A 53 -7.00 7.85 11.28
CA VAL A 53 -7.73 8.34 12.46
C VAL A 53 -8.61 7.28 13.12
N VAL A 54 -8.69 6.06 12.58
CA VAL A 54 -9.43 4.96 13.20
C VAL A 54 -8.82 4.63 14.58
N GLY A 55 -9.65 4.47 15.59
CA GLY A 55 -9.23 4.30 16.99
C GLY A 55 -8.78 5.60 17.69
N ARG A 56 -8.69 6.74 16.99
CA ARG A 56 -8.47 8.06 17.60
C ARG A 56 -9.79 8.68 18.05
N THR A 57 -9.70 9.81 18.76
CA THR A 57 -10.85 10.45 19.40
C THR A 57 -11.25 11.72 18.67
N ILE A 58 -12.52 11.81 18.23
CA ILE A 58 -13.14 13.08 17.84
C ILE A 58 -13.68 13.79 19.10
N VAL A 59 -13.60 15.12 19.12
CA VAL A 59 -13.98 15.97 20.25
C VAL A 59 -14.84 17.13 19.76
N VAL A 60 -15.85 17.51 20.56
CA VAL A 60 -16.61 18.75 20.39
C VAL A 60 -16.26 19.69 21.54
N HIS A 61 -15.95 20.94 21.20
CA HIS A 61 -15.56 21.99 22.14
C HIS A 61 -16.73 22.94 22.49
N ALA A 62 -16.58 23.68 23.59
CA ALA A 62 -17.64 24.51 24.17
C ALA A 62 -17.82 25.90 23.53
N LYS A 63 -16.86 26.35 22.74
CA LYS A 63 -16.87 27.62 22.03
C LYS A 63 -16.52 27.39 20.56
N GLN A 64 -16.85 28.38 19.74
CA GLN A 64 -16.39 28.46 18.37
C GLN A 64 -14.85 28.52 18.32
N ASP A 65 -14.27 27.69 17.48
CA ASP A 65 -12.86 27.68 17.12
C ASP A 65 -12.54 28.92 16.25
N ASP A 66 -11.54 29.69 16.64
CA ASP A 66 -11.08 30.91 15.95
C ASP A 66 -10.10 30.63 14.78
N LEU A 67 -9.80 29.36 14.52
CA LEU A 67 -9.03 28.84 13.39
C LEU A 67 -7.60 29.41 13.33
N GLY A 68 -6.98 29.61 14.49
CA GLY A 68 -5.63 30.17 14.62
C GLY A 68 -5.55 31.70 14.43
N LYS A 69 -6.69 32.41 14.36
CA LYS A 69 -6.76 33.84 14.01
C LYS A 69 -6.93 34.77 15.21
N GLY A 70 -6.98 34.25 16.43
CA GLY A 70 -7.15 35.02 17.68
C GLY A 70 -5.91 35.78 18.15
N GLY A 71 -4.78 35.67 17.45
CA GLY A 71 -3.57 36.46 17.72
C GLY A 71 -2.85 36.12 19.04
N ASN A 72 -3.05 34.91 19.57
CA ASN A 72 -2.46 34.43 20.81
C ASN A 72 -2.05 32.95 20.70
N ASP A 73 -1.15 32.48 21.57
CA ASP A 73 -0.59 31.12 21.53
C ASP A 73 -1.64 30.00 21.64
N GLU A 74 -2.77 30.26 22.29
CA GLU A 74 -3.83 29.28 22.53
C GLU A 74 -4.72 29.10 21.28
N SER A 75 -4.92 30.18 20.52
CA SER A 75 -5.55 30.16 19.19
C SER A 75 -4.88 29.16 18.25
N LEU A 76 -3.53 29.12 18.25
CA LEU A 76 -2.76 28.21 17.39
C LEU A 76 -2.79 26.73 17.85
N LYS A 77 -3.25 26.44 19.07
CA LYS A 77 -3.23 25.09 19.67
C LYS A 77 -4.61 24.45 19.81
N THR A 78 -5.62 25.26 20.12
CA THR A 78 -6.97 24.82 20.47
C THR A 78 -8.06 25.71 19.88
N GLY A 79 -7.69 26.67 19.01
CA GLY A 79 -8.63 27.62 18.41
C GLY A 79 -9.36 28.51 19.42
N ASN A 80 -8.87 28.60 20.66
CA ASN A 80 -9.61 29.16 21.80
C ASN A 80 -11.00 28.51 22.04
N ALA A 81 -11.24 27.30 21.52
CA ALA A 81 -12.53 26.61 21.55
C ALA A 81 -12.94 26.16 22.98
N GLY A 82 -12.03 26.22 23.95
CA GLY A 82 -12.34 26.04 25.37
C GLY A 82 -12.57 24.59 25.79
N ALA A 83 -13.43 24.36 26.79
CA ALA A 83 -13.64 23.04 27.37
C ALA A 83 -14.20 22.02 26.36
N ARG A 84 -13.85 20.73 26.54
CA ARG A 84 -14.38 19.63 25.73
C ARG A 84 -15.75 19.23 26.27
N LEU A 85 -16.80 19.34 25.46
CA LEU A 85 -18.17 18.98 25.83
C LEU A 85 -18.47 17.49 25.61
N ALA A 86 -17.93 16.92 24.54
CA ALA A 86 -18.13 15.53 24.18
C ALA A 86 -16.89 14.96 23.50
N CYS A 87 -16.73 13.64 23.57
CA CYS A 87 -15.70 12.90 22.84
C CYS A 87 -16.22 11.51 22.43
N GLY A 88 -15.71 10.97 21.32
CA GLY A 88 -16.03 9.61 20.86
C GLY A 88 -14.84 9.00 20.13
N VAL A 89 -14.68 7.68 20.25
CA VAL A 89 -13.66 6.94 19.49
C VAL A 89 -14.18 6.71 18.06
N ILE A 90 -13.35 7.01 17.07
CA ILE A 90 -13.66 6.80 15.66
C ILE A 90 -13.56 5.29 15.36
N GLY A 91 -14.72 4.63 15.30
CA GLY A 91 -14.86 3.24 14.85
C GLY A 91 -15.24 3.16 13.37
N LEU A 92 -14.94 2.01 12.74
CA LEU A 92 -15.46 1.69 11.42
C LEU A 92 -16.87 1.09 11.56
N THR A 93 -17.84 1.61 10.81
CA THR A 93 -19.16 0.97 10.69
C THR A 93 -19.09 -0.19 9.71
N LYS A 94 -19.99 -1.17 9.83
CA LYS A 94 -20.01 -2.35 8.96
C LYS A 94 -20.58 -2.10 7.56
N SER A 95 -20.93 -0.85 7.25
CA SER A 95 -21.67 -0.44 6.04
C SER A 95 -21.05 0.81 5.41
N ILE A 96 -19.85 0.65 4.86
CA ILE A 96 -19.41 1.18 3.56
C ILE A 96 -18.04 0.55 3.30
N PHE A 97 -18.06 -0.63 2.67
CA PHE A 97 -16.94 -1.02 1.81
C PHE A 97 -16.95 -0.08 0.62
N LEU A 98 -16.34 1.10 0.79
CA LEU A 98 -15.69 1.73 -0.34
C LEU A 98 -14.61 0.71 -0.74
N LEU A 99 -14.82 0.01 -1.85
CA LEU A 99 -13.89 -1.00 -2.33
C LEU A 99 -12.52 -0.34 -2.52
N VAL A 100 -11.62 -0.55 -1.55
CA VAL A 100 -10.19 -0.22 -1.71
C VAL A 100 -9.59 -1.36 -2.51
N MET A 101 -10.06 -1.44 -3.77
CA MET A 101 -9.50 -2.22 -4.85
C MET A 101 -8.12 -1.64 -5.18
N ALA A 102 -7.13 -2.01 -4.38
CA ALA A 102 -5.76 -1.71 -4.68
C ALA A 102 -5.38 -2.54 -5.92
N ARG A 103 -4.87 -1.85 -6.95
CA ARG A 103 -4.32 -2.48 -8.16
C ARG A 103 -2.87 -2.08 -8.31
N ALA A 104 -2.00 -3.07 -8.41
CA ALA A 104 -0.62 -2.86 -8.83
C ALA A 104 -0.35 -3.63 -10.13
N VAL A 105 0.65 -3.19 -10.88
CA VAL A 105 1.13 -3.84 -12.10
C VAL A 105 2.65 -3.85 -12.08
N CYS A 106 3.21 -5.01 -12.39
CA CYS A 106 4.61 -5.21 -12.69
C CYS A 106 4.76 -5.57 -14.18
N HIS A 107 5.67 -4.88 -14.86
CA HIS A 107 6.17 -5.29 -16.17
C HIS A 107 7.56 -5.92 -15.97
N LEU A 108 7.75 -7.16 -16.43
CA LEU A 108 9.05 -7.81 -16.31
C LEU A 108 10.03 -7.27 -17.36
N ALA A 109 11.28 -7.10 -16.94
CA ALA A 109 12.45 -6.79 -17.73
C ALA A 109 13.51 -7.88 -17.52
N GLY A 110 14.14 -8.31 -18.62
CA GLY A 110 15.06 -9.44 -18.65
C GLY A 110 14.84 -10.25 -19.93
N ASP A 111 15.22 -11.52 -19.89
CA ASP A 111 15.03 -12.45 -21.02
C ASP A 111 13.58 -12.92 -21.13
N ILE A 112 12.83 -12.89 -20.02
CA ILE A 112 11.39 -13.19 -19.96
C ILE A 112 10.59 -11.90 -20.10
N GLN A 113 9.58 -11.91 -20.97
CA GLN A 113 8.67 -10.79 -21.17
C GLN A 113 7.30 -11.11 -20.58
N GLY A 114 6.64 -10.13 -19.97
CA GLY A 114 5.30 -10.33 -19.46
C GLY A 114 4.81 -9.19 -18.58
N THR A 115 3.57 -9.33 -18.11
CA THR A 115 2.95 -8.37 -17.18
C THR A 115 2.15 -9.12 -16.13
N ILE A 116 2.38 -8.79 -14.87
CA ILE A 116 1.68 -9.33 -13.71
C ILE A 116 0.88 -8.19 -13.08
N THR A 117 -0.40 -8.42 -12.82
CA THR A 117 -1.34 -7.54 -12.13
C THR A 117 -1.68 -8.13 -10.77
N PHE A 118 -1.67 -7.28 -9.76
CA PHE A 118 -2.09 -7.61 -8.40
C PHE A 118 -3.41 -6.87 -8.13
N LEU A 119 -4.37 -7.55 -7.52
CA LEU A 119 -5.69 -7.01 -7.17
C LEU A 119 -6.03 -7.42 -5.73
N GLN A 120 -6.22 -6.45 -4.84
CA GLN A 120 -6.65 -6.67 -3.46
C GLN A 120 -7.92 -5.86 -3.21
N GLU A 121 -9.06 -6.52 -2.97
CA GLU A 121 -10.38 -5.85 -2.90
C GLU A 121 -10.59 -5.02 -1.62
N GLN A 122 -9.85 -5.38 -0.57
CA GLN A 122 -9.94 -4.80 0.78
C GLN A 122 -8.60 -4.89 1.51
N PRO A 123 -8.24 -3.92 2.38
CA PRO A 123 -7.01 -3.98 3.15
C PRO A 123 -6.96 -5.22 4.05
N GLY A 124 -5.87 -5.99 3.99
CA GLY A 124 -5.73 -7.26 4.72
C GLY A 124 -6.61 -8.40 4.18
N GLY A 125 -7.30 -8.21 3.06
CA GLY A 125 -7.90 -9.31 2.30
C GLY A 125 -6.88 -9.99 1.40
N PRO A 126 -7.22 -11.15 0.81
CA PRO A 126 -6.35 -11.85 -0.12
C PRO A 126 -6.05 -11.00 -1.37
N CYS A 127 -4.84 -11.16 -1.90
CA CYS A 127 -4.38 -10.55 -3.14
C CYS A 127 -4.45 -11.56 -4.28
N VAL A 128 -5.24 -11.25 -5.31
CA VAL A 128 -5.32 -12.02 -6.56
C VAL A 128 -4.17 -11.57 -7.48
N ILE A 129 -3.38 -12.52 -7.95
CA ILE A 129 -2.18 -12.28 -8.77
C ILE A 129 -2.40 -12.93 -10.13
N LYS A 130 -2.39 -12.11 -11.19
CA LYS A 130 -2.77 -12.51 -12.56
C LYS A 130 -1.83 -11.96 -13.62
N GLY A 131 -1.47 -12.75 -14.63
CA GLY A 131 -0.56 -12.29 -15.68
C GLY A 131 -0.28 -13.35 -16.76
N MET A 132 0.46 -12.94 -17.78
CA MET A 132 1.01 -13.83 -18.81
C MET A 132 2.50 -13.54 -18.97
N LEU A 133 3.32 -14.58 -18.93
CA LEU A 133 4.75 -14.52 -19.17
C LEU A 133 5.13 -15.35 -20.42
N GLN A 134 6.19 -14.94 -21.12
CA GLN A 134 6.66 -15.54 -22.37
C GLN A 134 8.20 -15.55 -22.42
N GLY A 135 8.76 -16.62 -23.01
CA GLY A 135 10.20 -16.82 -23.15
C GLY A 135 10.81 -17.77 -22.11
N LEU A 136 9.98 -18.42 -21.29
CA LEU A 136 10.42 -19.41 -20.30
C LEU A 136 10.82 -20.73 -20.98
N THR A 137 11.58 -21.56 -20.28
CA THR A 137 11.70 -22.99 -20.62
C THR A 137 10.44 -23.75 -20.22
N GLU A 138 10.18 -24.91 -20.80
CA GLU A 138 9.06 -25.77 -20.38
C GLU A 138 9.28 -26.29 -18.94
N GLY A 139 8.23 -26.28 -18.12
CA GLY A 139 8.24 -26.80 -16.74
C GLY A 139 7.99 -25.73 -15.66
N HIS A 140 8.34 -26.07 -14.42
CA HIS A 140 8.13 -25.20 -13.27
C HIS A 140 9.25 -24.19 -13.05
N HIS A 141 8.86 -22.96 -12.71
CA HIS A 141 9.75 -21.83 -12.43
C HIS A 141 9.37 -21.15 -11.12
N GLY A 142 10.33 -20.96 -10.22
CA GLY A 142 10.13 -20.21 -8.99
C GLY A 142 9.77 -18.74 -9.25
N ILE A 143 8.85 -18.20 -8.47
CA ILE A 143 8.40 -16.80 -8.55
C ILE A 143 8.32 -16.16 -7.16
N HIS A 144 8.95 -15.00 -7.00
CA HIS A 144 9.20 -14.39 -5.68
C HIS A 144 9.04 -12.89 -5.70
N ILE A 145 8.52 -12.31 -4.62
CA ILE A 145 8.61 -10.87 -4.37
C ILE A 145 9.89 -10.60 -3.56
N LEU A 146 10.74 -9.70 -4.02
CA LEU A 146 12.05 -9.38 -3.45
C LEU A 146 12.03 -8.05 -2.66
N GLU A 147 12.99 -7.91 -1.74
CA GLU A 147 13.09 -6.83 -0.76
C GLU A 147 13.22 -5.42 -1.36
N PHE A 148 13.88 -5.29 -2.52
CA PHE A 148 14.18 -4.01 -3.17
C PHE A 148 13.68 -3.96 -4.62
N GLY A 149 12.88 -2.94 -4.94
CA GLY A 149 12.56 -2.52 -6.30
C GLY A 149 13.69 -1.71 -6.92
N ASP A 150 14.85 -2.34 -7.09
CA ASP A 150 16.07 -1.77 -7.65
C ASP A 150 16.63 -2.70 -8.74
N ILE A 151 16.21 -2.44 -9.98
CA ILE A 151 16.71 -3.12 -11.19
C ILE A 151 17.98 -2.47 -11.77
N SER A 152 18.68 -1.59 -11.05
CA SER A 152 19.85 -0.85 -11.59
C SER A 152 21.03 -1.75 -11.99
N GLN A 153 21.07 -3.00 -11.51
CA GLN A 153 22.01 -4.05 -11.92
C GLN A 153 21.28 -5.32 -12.41
N GLY A 154 20.07 -5.16 -12.97
CA GLY A 154 19.12 -6.26 -13.16
C GLY A 154 18.62 -6.79 -11.80
N CYS A 155 18.13 -8.03 -11.73
CA CYS A 155 17.63 -8.58 -10.44
C CYS A 155 18.70 -8.67 -9.34
N LYS A 156 19.99 -8.46 -9.64
CA LYS A 156 21.07 -8.59 -8.64
C LYS A 156 21.02 -7.54 -7.54
N SER A 157 20.42 -6.37 -7.82
CA SER A 157 20.24 -5.29 -6.85
C SER A 157 18.94 -5.39 -6.04
N ALA A 158 18.09 -6.38 -6.35
CA ALA A 158 16.76 -6.52 -5.78
C ALA A 158 16.69 -7.13 -4.36
N GLY A 159 17.83 -7.62 -3.84
CA GLY A 159 17.93 -8.15 -2.47
C GLY A 159 17.45 -9.60 -2.34
N ALA A 160 17.06 -9.97 -1.12
CA ALA A 160 16.50 -11.29 -0.79
C ALA A 160 14.98 -11.32 -1.01
N HIS A 161 14.34 -12.47 -0.75
CA HIS A 161 12.88 -12.57 -0.72
C HIS A 161 12.31 -11.61 0.34
N PHE A 162 11.18 -10.97 0.06
CA PHE A 162 10.58 -9.99 0.96
C PHE A 162 10.10 -10.66 2.26
N ASN A 163 10.87 -10.45 3.33
CA ASN A 163 10.74 -11.17 4.61
C ASN A 163 10.67 -10.23 5.83
N PRO A 164 9.66 -9.35 5.93
CA PRO A 164 9.51 -8.42 7.06
C PRO A 164 9.28 -9.13 8.42
N HIS A 165 8.94 -10.41 8.40
CA HIS A 165 8.64 -11.21 9.60
C HIS A 165 9.80 -12.10 10.05
N ASN A 166 10.96 -12.04 9.38
CA ASN A 166 12.15 -12.84 9.66
C ASN A 166 11.83 -14.34 9.82
N LYS A 167 11.09 -14.88 8.86
CA LYS A 167 10.73 -16.28 8.69
C LYS A 167 11.79 -17.03 7.88
N THR A 168 11.69 -18.35 7.84
CA THR A 168 12.34 -19.18 6.82
C THR A 168 11.55 -19.10 5.51
N HIS A 169 12.17 -19.54 4.42
CA HIS A 169 11.48 -19.81 3.17
C HIS A 169 10.47 -20.96 3.35
N GLY A 170 9.36 -20.94 2.58
CA GLY A 170 8.36 -22.00 2.54
C GLY A 170 7.43 -21.87 1.33
N GLY A 171 6.55 -22.86 1.11
CA GLY A 171 5.56 -22.79 0.04
C GLY A 171 4.41 -21.82 0.36
N PRO A 172 3.63 -21.32 -0.61
CA PRO A 172 2.59 -20.30 -0.39
C PRO A 172 1.50 -20.72 0.63
N GLU A 173 1.29 -22.03 0.82
CA GLU A 173 0.36 -22.59 1.80
C GLU A 173 0.91 -22.61 3.25
N ASP A 174 2.22 -22.41 3.45
CA ASP A 174 2.89 -22.42 4.77
C ASP A 174 2.69 -21.08 5.52
N ASN A 175 1.43 -20.68 5.67
CA ASN A 175 0.98 -19.37 6.16
C ASN A 175 1.54 -18.91 7.52
N ASN A 176 2.19 -19.80 8.29
CA ASN A 176 2.85 -19.47 9.56
C ASN A 176 4.39 -19.43 9.48
N SER A 177 5.01 -19.90 8.39
CA SER A 177 6.45 -20.20 8.30
C SER A 177 7.08 -20.00 6.91
N ARG A 178 6.60 -19.01 6.15
CA ARG A 178 7.18 -18.56 4.87
C ARG A 178 7.53 -17.08 4.88
N HIS A 179 8.30 -16.60 3.90
CA HIS A 179 8.43 -15.17 3.63
C HIS A 179 7.14 -14.62 2.99
N VAL A 180 6.90 -13.31 3.13
CA VAL A 180 5.75 -12.64 2.48
C VAL A 180 5.87 -12.72 0.96
N GLY A 181 7.10 -12.72 0.43
CA GLY A 181 7.38 -12.84 -0.99
C GLY A 181 7.47 -14.25 -1.56
N ASP A 182 7.29 -15.32 -0.78
CA ASP A 182 7.34 -16.69 -1.31
C ASP A 182 6.02 -17.06 -1.99
N LEU A 183 5.97 -17.04 -3.33
CA LEU A 183 4.77 -17.37 -4.11
C LEU A 183 4.79 -18.77 -4.73
N GLY A 184 5.87 -19.53 -4.53
CA GLY A 184 6.06 -20.88 -5.06
C GLY A 184 6.43 -20.88 -6.55
N ASN A 185 5.75 -21.70 -7.34
CA ASN A 185 6.07 -21.93 -8.75
C ASN A 185 4.94 -21.53 -9.70
N ILE A 186 5.32 -21.05 -10.88
CA ILE A 186 4.47 -21.03 -12.09
C ILE A 186 4.87 -22.20 -13.01
N GLU A 187 4.02 -22.54 -13.97
CA GLU A 187 4.28 -23.60 -14.96
C GLU A 187 4.23 -23.01 -16.37
N ALA A 188 5.28 -23.27 -17.15
CA ALA A 188 5.41 -22.86 -18.54
C ALA A 188 5.25 -24.06 -19.47
N ASN A 189 4.51 -23.86 -20.56
CA ASN A 189 4.27 -24.88 -21.59
C ASN A 189 5.45 -25.04 -22.57
N ASP A 190 5.31 -25.96 -23.52
CA ASP A 190 6.26 -26.22 -24.62
C ASP A 190 6.53 -25.03 -25.56
N GLN A 191 5.69 -23.99 -25.48
CA GLN A 191 5.86 -22.71 -26.19
C GLN A 191 6.55 -21.63 -25.34
N GLY A 192 6.98 -21.97 -24.12
CA GLY A 192 7.61 -21.05 -23.18
C GLY A 192 6.67 -19.99 -22.61
N GLN A 193 5.37 -20.29 -22.55
CA GLN A 193 4.32 -19.41 -22.02
C GLN A 193 3.79 -19.92 -20.69
N ALA A 194 3.65 -19.04 -19.70
CA ALA A 194 3.06 -19.33 -18.40
C ALA A 194 1.90 -18.37 -18.10
N GLU A 195 0.73 -18.93 -17.73
CA GLU A 195 -0.34 -18.16 -17.11
C GLU A 195 -0.08 -18.05 -15.60
N VAL A 196 -0.04 -16.82 -15.10
CA VAL A 196 -0.03 -16.53 -13.66
C VAL A 196 -1.48 -16.29 -13.27
N ASN A 197 -2.06 -17.13 -12.40
CA ASN A 197 -3.45 -16.98 -11.97
C ASN A 197 -3.69 -17.68 -10.62
N PHE A 198 -3.30 -17.03 -9.53
CA PHE A 198 -3.48 -17.55 -8.18
C PHE A 198 -3.86 -16.44 -7.19
N THR A 199 -4.07 -16.81 -5.93
CA THR A 199 -4.48 -15.89 -4.85
C THR A 199 -3.63 -16.16 -3.63
N ASP A 200 -3.05 -15.12 -3.06
CA ASP A 200 -2.18 -15.18 -1.87
C ASP A 200 -2.83 -14.43 -0.70
N SER A 201 -2.74 -14.95 0.53
CA SER A 201 -3.36 -14.37 1.72
C SER A 201 -2.42 -13.54 2.61
N VAL A 202 -1.12 -13.56 2.31
CA VAL A 202 -0.05 -12.88 3.06
C VAL A 202 0.43 -11.64 2.29
N VAL A 203 0.46 -11.71 0.95
CA VAL A 203 0.73 -10.56 0.08
C VAL A 203 -0.36 -9.50 0.26
N SER A 204 0.05 -8.28 0.57
CA SER A 204 -0.83 -7.12 0.68
C SER A 204 -0.37 -5.96 -0.18
N LEU A 205 -1.30 -5.23 -0.79
CA LEU A 205 -1.02 -3.99 -1.51
C LEU A 205 -1.14 -2.76 -0.60
N THR A 206 -1.56 -2.95 0.65
CA THR A 206 -1.78 -1.88 1.64
C THR A 206 -1.18 -2.24 3.00
N GLY A 207 -0.94 -1.22 3.84
CA GLY A 207 -0.33 -1.39 5.16
C GLY A 207 1.19 -1.28 5.17
N GLU A 208 1.80 -1.58 6.31
CA GLU A 208 3.25 -1.46 6.57
C GLU A 208 4.09 -2.40 5.68
N TYR A 209 3.60 -3.62 5.45
CA TYR A 209 4.26 -4.65 4.64
C TYR A 209 3.66 -4.73 3.22
N SER A 210 3.30 -3.58 2.65
CA SER A 210 2.77 -3.49 1.29
C SER A 210 3.83 -3.89 0.25
N VAL A 211 3.44 -4.73 -0.72
CA VAL A 211 4.31 -5.13 -1.84
C VAL A 211 4.30 -4.13 -3.02
N ILE A 212 4.05 -2.85 -2.77
CA ILE A 212 4.09 -1.81 -3.80
C ILE A 212 5.44 -1.09 -3.79
N GLY A 213 6.17 -1.19 -4.90
CA GLY A 213 7.39 -0.45 -5.17
C GLY A 213 7.15 0.95 -5.75
N ARG A 214 7.93 1.94 -5.30
CA ARG A 214 7.94 3.29 -5.86
C ARG A 214 9.21 3.50 -6.67
N THR A 215 9.10 3.46 -8.00
CA THR A 215 10.16 3.97 -8.88
C THR A 215 10.39 5.46 -8.64
N LEU A 216 11.66 5.88 -8.71
CA LEU A 216 12.09 7.26 -8.47
C LEU A 216 11.49 8.29 -9.45
N GLU A 217 10.90 7.85 -10.56
CA GLU A 217 10.28 8.70 -11.58
C GLU A 217 8.90 9.25 -11.17
N ASP A 218 8.15 8.55 -10.31
CA ASP A 218 6.84 9.02 -9.80
C ASP A 218 6.96 10.07 -8.69
N LEU A 219 8.14 10.22 -8.09
CA LEU A 219 8.45 11.24 -7.08
C LEU A 219 8.83 12.58 -7.73
N LYS A 220 7.89 13.15 -8.49
CA LYS A 220 7.94 14.55 -8.92
C LYS A 220 7.80 15.52 -7.73
N THR A 221 8.94 15.78 -7.12
CA THR A 221 9.25 17.01 -6.38
C THR A 221 8.34 17.34 -5.17
N LEU A 222 8.61 16.71 -4.03
CA LEU A 222 8.21 17.25 -2.72
C LEU A 222 9.20 18.34 -2.28
N GLU A 223 8.91 19.61 -2.59
CA GLU A 223 9.63 20.74 -2.00
C GLU A 223 9.15 20.97 -0.55
N PHE A 224 10.04 20.78 0.43
CA PHE A 224 9.78 21.16 1.82
C PHE A 224 10.59 22.41 2.21
N ARG A 225 9.89 23.47 2.64
CA ARG A 225 10.48 24.61 3.32
C ARG A 225 10.49 24.38 4.83
N HIS A 226 11.67 24.55 5.43
CA HIS A 226 11.99 24.67 6.86
C HIS A 226 12.16 23.42 7.74
N ARG A 227 13.45 23.01 7.82
CA ARG A 227 14.29 22.77 9.01
C ARG A 227 13.95 21.64 10.01
N SER A 228 15.02 20.84 10.23
CA SER A 228 15.28 19.86 11.29
C SER A 228 14.46 18.56 11.29
N LEU A 229 15.11 17.50 10.80
CA LEU A 229 14.73 16.11 11.03
C LEU A 229 15.91 15.38 11.68
N LYS A 230 15.66 14.61 12.74
CA LYS A 230 16.67 13.83 13.47
C LYS A 230 16.33 12.35 13.26
N ILE A 231 17.13 11.65 12.46
CA ILE A 231 16.88 10.23 12.12
C ILE A 231 17.81 9.33 12.94
N SER A 232 17.25 8.23 13.43
CA SER A 232 17.97 7.15 14.11
C SER A 232 18.08 5.94 13.18
N GLU A 233 19.30 5.39 13.09
CA GLU A 233 19.70 4.12 12.46
C GLU A 233 19.77 3.97 10.91
N LYS A 234 20.94 3.46 10.50
CA LYS A 234 21.27 2.53 9.41
C LYS A 234 20.30 2.40 8.22
N SER A 235 20.42 3.31 7.25
CA SER A 235 20.53 3.04 5.78
C SER A 235 20.35 4.31 4.96
N LEU A 236 21.21 5.32 5.19
CA LEU A 236 21.07 6.64 4.58
C LEU A 236 22.30 7.01 3.74
N LYS A 237 22.16 7.01 2.41
CA LYS A 237 23.11 7.66 1.49
C LYS A 237 22.64 9.08 1.21
N ILE A 238 23.35 10.07 1.74
CA ILE A 238 23.12 11.49 1.49
C ILE A 238 24.06 11.95 0.38
N SER A 239 23.54 12.48 -0.73
CA SER A 239 24.28 13.40 -1.59
C SER A 239 23.63 14.78 -1.51
N ALA A 240 24.42 15.78 -1.13
CA ALA A 240 23.98 17.16 -1.07
C ALA A 240 24.47 17.92 -2.30
N ASP A 241 23.54 18.53 -3.03
CA ASP A 241 23.80 19.61 -3.97
C ASP A 241 23.03 20.85 -3.46
N GLU A 242 23.66 22.02 -3.46
CA GLU A 242 23.34 23.15 -2.57
C GLU A 242 22.00 23.85 -2.86
N SER A 243 21.19 23.34 -3.78
CA SER A 243 19.89 23.90 -4.16
C SER A 243 18.69 22.99 -3.91
N LYS A 244 18.87 21.67 -3.67
CA LYS A 244 17.75 20.71 -3.58
C LYS A 244 18.02 19.58 -2.58
N LEU A 245 17.37 19.63 -1.42
CA LEU A 245 17.27 18.48 -0.52
C LEU A 245 16.37 17.40 -1.12
N LYS A 246 16.96 16.45 -1.85
CA LYS A 246 16.27 15.28 -2.37
C LYS A 246 16.21 14.20 -1.29
N PHE A 247 15.05 14.05 -0.64
CA PHE A 247 14.79 12.90 0.24
C PHE A 247 14.28 11.74 -0.62
N SER A 248 15.02 10.64 -0.67
CA SER A 248 14.62 9.41 -1.35
C SER A 248 14.50 8.30 -0.32
N PHE A 249 13.27 8.06 0.15
CA PHE A 249 12.93 6.86 0.90
C PHE A 249 12.59 5.78 -0.13
N VAL A 250 13.43 4.76 -0.24
CA VAL A 250 13.23 3.62 -1.14
C VAL A 250 13.00 2.39 -0.28
N PHE A 251 11.77 2.25 0.21
CA PHE A 251 11.17 0.94 0.45
C PHE A 251 10.33 0.66 -0.79
N SER A 252 10.95 0.00 -1.74
CA SER A 252 10.29 -0.49 -2.94
C SER A 252 10.50 -1.98 -2.99
N VAL A 253 9.58 -2.75 -3.55
CA VAL A 253 9.77 -4.19 -3.77
C VAL A 253 9.65 -4.53 -5.25
N GLU A 254 10.14 -5.70 -5.60
CA GLU A 254 10.25 -6.25 -6.96
C GLU A 254 9.57 -7.61 -7.02
N ILE A 255 9.23 -8.11 -8.21
CA ILE A 255 8.93 -9.53 -8.43
C ILE A 255 9.91 -10.11 -9.43
N SER A 256 10.46 -11.28 -9.12
CA SER A 256 11.43 -12.03 -9.92
C SER A 256 10.87 -13.38 -10.33
N VAL A 257 11.34 -13.88 -11.47
CA VAL A 257 11.11 -15.24 -11.95
C VAL A 257 12.46 -15.94 -12.14
N CYS A 258 12.58 -17.16 -11.66
CA CYS A 258 13.84 -17.88 -11.53
C CYS A 258 13.95 -19.08 -12.50
N GLU A 259 15.18 -19.51 -12.78
CA GLU A 259 15.50 -20.56 -13.74
C GLU A 259 15.02 -21.96 -13.31
N GLY A 260 15.09 -22.24 -12.01
CA GLY A 260 14.76 -23.55 -11.45
C GLY A 260 13.41 -23.60 -10.74
N VAL A 261 13.02 -24.83 -10.42
CA VAL A 261 11.88 -25.13 -9.55
C VAL A 261 12.20 -24.68 -8.12
N ASP A 262 11.29 -23.93 -7.51
CA ASP A 262 11.28 -23.67 -6.08
C ASP A 262 10.86 -24.95 -5.33
N ASP A 263 11.72 -25.46 -4.46
CA ASP A 263 11.51 -26.64 -3.62
C ASP A 263 10.63 -26.41 -2.38
N LEU A 264 10.11 -25.20 -2.20
CA LEU A 264 9.17 -24.80 -1.15
C LEU A 264 9.73 -24.99 0.28
N GLY A 265 11.06 -25.04 0.44
CA GLY A 265 11.71 -25.25 1.73
C GLY A 265 11.85 -26.72 2.16
N ILE A 266 11.47 -27.68 1.30
CA ILE A 266 11.42 -29.11 1.65
C ILE A 266 12.69 -29.89 1.26
N GLY A 267 13.67 -29.24 0.61
CA GLY A 267 14.93 -29.85 0.14
C GLY A 267 15.90 -30.27 1.26
N GLY A 268 15.67 -29.86 2.50
CA GLY A 268 16.42 -30.32 3.67
C GLY A 268 17.84 -29.75 3.81
N HIS A 269 18.14 -28.64 3.14
CA HIS A 269 19.42 -27.93 3.20
C HIS A 269 19.25 -26.40 3.27
N GLU A 270 20.31 -25.68 3.60
CA GLU A 270 20.28 -24.23 3.85
C GLU A 270 19.67 -23.43 2.69
N LEU A 271 20.09 -23.70 1.44
CA LEU A 271 19.55 -23.00 0.26
C LEU A 271 18.04 -23.22 0.03
N SER A 272 17.49 -24.35 0.49
CA SER A 272 16.06 -24.63 0.43
C SER A 272 15.32 -23.71 1.41
N LEU A 273 15.82 -23.59 2.63
CA LEU A 273 15.24 -22.74 3.69
C LEU A 273 15.47 -21.23 3.50
N THR A 274 16.23 -20.81 2.48
CA THR A 274 16.51 -19.38 2.19
C THR A 274 16.00 -18.89 0.84
N THR A 275 16.01 -19.73 -0.20
CA THR A 275 15.69 -19.34 -1.58
C THR A 275 14.90 -20.40 -2.35
N GLY A 276 14.38 -21.42 -1.68
CA GLY A 276 13.71 -22.56 -2.34
C GLY A 276 14.62 -23.31 -3.33
N ASN A 277 15.94 -23.12 -3.26
CA ASN A 277 16.89 -23.61 -4.26
C ASN A 277 16.57 -23.23 -5.73
N SER A 278 15.80 -22.17 -5.98
CA SER A 278 15.19 -21.85 -7.28
C SER A 278 16.14 -21.39 -8.40
N GLY A 279 17.46 -21.39 -8.20
CA GLY A 279 18.44 -21.02 -9.22
C GLY A 279 18.58 -19.52 -9.47
N ALA A 280 18.96 -19.14 -10.70
CA ALA A 280 19.23 -17.75 -11.07
C ALA A 280 17.94 -16.99 -11.46
N CYS A 281 17.87 -15.68 -11.21
CA CYS A 281 16.80 -14.84 -11.73
C CYS A 281 16.94 -14.64 -13.26
N LEU A 282 15.87 -14.95 -13.99
CA LEU A 282 15.76 -14.77 -15.45
C LEU A 282 15.19 -13.39 -15.83
N ALA A 283 14.24 -12.89 -15.04
CA ALA A 283 13.63 -11.58 -15.25
C ALA A 283 13.04 -11.03 -13.96
N CYS A 284 12.91 -9.71 -13.90
CA CYS A 284 12.45 -8.98 -12.73
C CYS A 284 11.65 -7.73 -13.10
N GLY A 285 10.83 -7.22 -12.19
CA GLY A 285 10.14 -5.96 -12.41
C GLY A 285 9.54 -5.35 -11.14
N ILE A 286 9.44 -4.03 -11.14
CA ILE A 286 8.98 -3.26 -9.99
C ILE A 286 7.45 -3.23 -9.95
N ILE A 287 6.87 -3.52 -8.79
CA ILE A 287 5.41 -3.59 -8.58
C ILE A 287 4.86 -2.16 -8.38
N GLY A 288 4.46 -1.49 -9.47
CA GLY A 288 3.97 -0.10 -9.43
C GLY A 288 2.46 0.03 -9.23
N ILE A 289 1.99 1.16 -8.70
CA ILE A 289 0.54 1.47 -8.59
C ILE A 289 -0.04 1.62 -10.00
N SER A 290 -1.15 0.93 -10.28
CA SER A 290 -1.88 1.05 -11.53
C SER A 290 -3.23 1.76 -11.33
N LYS A 291 -3.58 2.67 -12.23
CA LYS A 291 -4.93 3.25 -12.25
C LYS A 291 -5.95 2.20 -12.67
N TYR A 292 -7.11 2.20 -12.02
CA TYR A 292 -8.25 1.43 -12.49
C TYR A 292 -8.79 2.06 -13.79
N SER A 293 -8.65 1.35 -14.91
CA SER A 293 -9.38 1.63 -16.15
C SER A 293 -10.53 0.65 -16.30
N GLU A 294 -11.74 1.16 -16.53
CA GLU A 294 -12.92 0.36 -16.88
C GLU A 294 -12.79 -0.20 -18.32
N GLN A 295 -11.91 -1.20 -18.51
CA GLN A 295 -11.78 -1.92 -19.78
C GLN A 295 -11.64 -3.43 -19.60
N THR A 296 -12.70 -4.04 -19.06
CA THR A 296 -13.12 -5.40 -19.45
C THR A 296 -14.64 -5.43 -19.60
N LYS A 297 -15.16 -4.80 -20.67
CA LYS A 297 -16.47 -5.23 -21.18
C LYS A 297 -16.27 -6.63 -21.75
N VAL A 298 -16.82 -7.62 -21.05
CA VAL A 298 -17.05 -8.94 -21.63
C VAL A 298 -17.88 -8.72 -22.92
N PRO A 299 -17.45 -9.22 -24.09
CA PRO A 299 -18.32 -9.22 -25.27
C PRO A 299 -19.60 -9.97 -24.92
N PRO A 300 -20.81 -9.47 -25.25
CA PRO A 300 -22.01 -10.25 -25.03
C PRO A 300 -21.92 -11.56 -25.82
N ASP A 301 -22.28 -12.68 -25.18
CA ASP A 301 -22.30 -13.99 -25.82
C ASP A 301 -23.17 -13.96 -27.08
N ASP A 302 -22.61 -14.39 -28.22
CA ASP A 302 -23.39 -14.65 -29.43
C ASP A 302 -24.30 -15.88 -29.17
N PRO A 303 -25.63 -15.76 -29.29
CA PRO A 303 -26.53 -16.88 -29.08
C PRO A 303 -26.49 -17.85 -30.28
N VAL A 304 -26.27 -19.14 -29.98
CA VAL A 304 -26.52 -20.28 -30.88
C VAL A 304 -27.97 -20.77 -30.72
#